data_AF-A0A5B7BMN0-F1
#
_entry.id   AF-A0A5B7BMN0-F1
#
_cell.length_a   1.000
_cell.length_b   1.000
_cell.length_c   1.000
_cell.angle_alpha   90.00
_cell.angle_beta   90.00
_cell.angle_gamma   90.00
#
_symmetry.space_group_name_H-M   'P 1'
#
loop_
_entity.id
_entity.type
_entity.pdbx_description
1 polymer ?
#
loop_
_entity_poly.entity_id
_entity_poly.type
_entity_poly.pdbx_seq_one_letter_code
_entity_poly.pdbx_strand_id
1 'polypeptide(L)'
;MKKSDSVLATPSKIKFNESEEHQSSSEDEGEIERELADFTFEELQKARSDGSDSVYRKPNMEKKVGRANKNRPMEISSKKPVSRIREVIQVPKRVVRDPRFESLCGELDVEGFKKRYNFLYENELPAEREELKKLMKKSNDPEVINELKNRTAWIDKQLKSASAKRTDNQILAEHKKKEREAAKKGKQPYYLKKSEIQKQRLIEKYKDLKVSGKLESFIEKRRRKNAAKDHRYIPYRRSNNSEQQNHQ
;
A
#
# COMPACT_ATOMS: atom_id res chain seq x y z
N MET A 1 -13.48 1.64 1.29
CA MET A 1 -12.07 1.23 1.50
C MET A 1 -11.37 1.29 0.17
N LYS A 2 -10.75 2.44 -0.11
CA LYS A 2 -9.96 2.67 -1.31
C LYS A 2 -8.71 1.80 -1.22
N LYS A 3 -8.52 0.90 -2.19
CA LYS A 3 -7.22 0.25 -2.38
C LYS A 3 -6.33 1.27 -3.09
N SER A 4 -5.17 1.51 -2.49
CA SER A 4 -4.04 2.22 -3.07
C SER A 4 -3.62 1.50 -4.35
N ASP A 5 -3.77 2.18 -5.48
CA ASP A 5 -3.13 1.77 -6.72
C ASP A 5 -1.63 2.10 -6.59
N SER A 6 -0.80 1.08 -6.79
CA SER A 6 0.64 1.23 -6.99
C SER A 6 0.84 1.93 -8.33
N VAL A 7 1.03 3.24 -8.29
CA VAL A 7 1.40 4.03 -9.46
C VAL A 7 2.88 3.76 -9.73
N LEU A 8 3.16 2.93 -10.74
CA LEU A 8 4.44 2.96 -11.43
C LEU A 8 4.60 4.37 -11.98
N ALA A 9 5.56 5.12 -11.42
CA ALA A 9 5.92 6.44 -11.91
C ALA A 9 6.53 6.29 -13.30
N THR A 10 5.71 6.49 -14.32
CA THR A 10 6.21 6.88 -15.65
C THR A 10 6.90 8.24 -15.51
N PRO A 11 8.00 8.49 -16.22
CA PRO A 11 8.69 9.76 -16.13
C PRO A 11 7.73 10.84 -16.62
N SER A 12 7.29 11.70 -15.71
CA SER A 12 6.46 12.85 -16.04
C SER A 12 7.24 13.70 -17.02
N LYS A 13 6.72 13.77 -18.25
CA LYS A 13 7.17 14.71 -19.28
C LYS A 13 7.10 16.10 -18.67
N ILE A 14 8.28 16.66 -18.36
CA ILE A 14 8.44 18.00 -17.84
C ILE A 14 7.81 18.93 -18.89
N LYS A 15 6.65 19.48 -18.56
CA LYS A 15 6.10 20.60 -19.32
C LYS A 15 6.89 21.82 -18.89
N PHE A 16 7.85 22.18 -19.72
CA PHE A 16 8.57 23.44 -19.60
C PHE A 16 7.53 24.55 -19.77
N ASN A 17 7.35 25.37 -18.73
CA ASN A 17 6.51 26.54 -18.83
C ASN A 17 7.33 27.60 -19.57
N GLU A 18 7.05 27.74 -20.85
CA GLU A 18 7.65 28.70 -21.77
C GLU A 18 7.07 30.08 -21.43
N SER A 19 7.66 30.77 -20.45
CA SER A 19 7.34 32.16 -20.10
C SER A 19 8.37 32.73 -19.14
N GLU A 20 9.59 32.91 -19.64
CA GLU A 20 10.49 34.00 -19.26
C GLU A 20 11.55 34.08 -20.37
N GLU A 21 11.21 34.83 -21.43
CA GLU A 21 12.16 35.25 -22.46
C GLU A 21 13.20 36.18 -21.80
N HIS A 22 14.26 35.60 -21.25
CA HIS A 22 15.51 36.31 -21.13
C HIS A 22 16.09 36.40 -22.54
N GLN A 23 16.11 37.60 -23.13
CA GLN A 23 16.91 37.90 -24.30
C GLN A 23 18.39 37.65 -23.95
N SER A 24 18.85 36.42 -24.17
CA SER A 24 20.27 36.09 -24.18
C SER A 24 20.81 36.56 -25.53
N SER A 25 21.90 37.33 -25.52
CA SER A 25 22.56 37.73 -26.78
C SER A 25 23.02 36.46 -27.50
N SER A 26 22.92 36.40 -28.83
CA SER A 26 23.43 35.27 -29.62
C SER A 26 24.93 35.01 -29.39
N GLU A 27 25.64 36.01 -28.88
CA GLU A 27 27.04 35.93 -28.48
C GLU A 27 27.23 35.07 -27.22
N ASP A 28 26.31 35.14 -26.25
CA ASP A 28 26.40 34.42 -24.98
C ASP A 28 26.23 32.90 -25.15
N GLU A 29 25.35 32.46 -26.07
CA GLU A 29 25.18 31.02 -26.34
C GLU A 29 26.41 30.40 -27.00
N GLY A 30 27.05 31.14 -27.93
CA GLY A 30 28.26 30.70 -28.60
C GLY A 30 29.49 30.64 -27.68
N GLU A 31 29.52 31.44 -26.62
CA GLU A 31 30.56 31.36 -25.58
C GLU A 31 30.37 30.13 -24.70
N ILE A 32 29.12 29.83 -24.30
CA ILE A 32 28.80 28.64 -23.49
C ILE A 32 29.14 27.34 -24.23
N GLU A 33 28.84 27.25 -25.53
CA GLU A 33 29.18 26.06 -26.32
C GLU A 33 30.69 25.82 -26.41
N ARG A 34 31.49 26.89 -26.51
CA ARG A 34 32.95 26.78 -26.53
C ARG A 34 33.50 26.33 -25.19
N GLU A 35 32.97 26.85 -24.09
CA GLU A 35 33.36 26.44 -22.75
C GLU A 35 32.98 24.99 -22.45
N LEU A 36 31.80 24.54 -22.89
CA LEU A 36 31.34 23.15 -22.71
C LEU A 36 32.15 22.14 -23.53
N ALA A 37 32.75 22.56 -24.64
CA ALA A 37 33.58 21.69 -25.48
C ALA A 37 34.89 21.26 -24.78
N ASP A 38 35.37 22.06 -23.82
CA ASP A 38 36.60 21.76 -23.07
C ASP A 38 36.38 20.79 -21.90
N PHE A 39 35.12 20.54 -21.50
CA PHE A 39 34.79 19.64 -20.39
C PHE A 39 34.51 18.21 -20.85
N THR A 40 34.97 17.23 -20.06
CA THR A 40 34.70 15.82 -20.35
C THR A 40 33.29 15.41 -19.90
N PHE A 41 32.69 14.42 -20.58
CA PHE A 41 31.33 13.95 -20.29
C PHE A 41 31.15 13.44 -18.84
N GLU A 42 32.17 12.80 -18.28
CA GLU A 42 32.16 12.34 -16.89
C GLU A 42 32.11 13.50 -15.90
N GLU A 43 32.83 14.59 -16.20
CA GLU A 43 32.85 15.82 -15.40
C GLU A 43 31.49 16.52 -15.40
N LEU A 44 30.83 16.58 -16.57
CA LEU A 44 29.48 17.11 -16.71
C LEU A 44 28.44 16.28 -15.95
N GLN A 45 28.56 14.95 -15.99
CA GLN A 45 27.65 14.05 -15.27
C GLN A 45 27.83 14.19 -13.75
N LYS A 46 29.07 14.40 -13.28
CA LYS A 46 29.38 14.63 -11.88
C LYS A 46 28.90 15.99 -11.38
N ALA A 47 29.08 17.06 -12.16
CA ALA A 47 28.55 18.39 -11.84
C ALA A 47 27.02 18.37 -11.68
N ARG A 48 26.33 17.60 -12.54
CA ARG A 48 24.87 17.40 -12.45
C ARG A 48 24.43 16.67 -11.18
N SER A 49 25.20 15.68 -10.71
CA SER A 49 24.88 14.94 -9.48
C SER A 49 25.25 15.68 -8.21
N ASP A 50 26.36 16.41 -8.23
CA ASP A 50 26.88 17.14 -7.06
C ASP A 50 26.18 18.50 -6.88
N GLY A 51 25.53 19.02 -7.92
CA GLY A 51 24.80 20.29 -7.91
C GLY A 51 25.73 21.50 -7.75
N SER A 52 27.04 21.30 -7.92
CA SER A 52 28.03 22.37 -8.01
C SER A 52 27.89 23.02 -9.38
N ASP A 53 27.32 24.22 -9.40
CA ASP A 53 27.26 25.08 -10.58
C ASP A 53 28.70 25.31 -11.07
N SER A 54 29.07 24.74 -12.22
CA SER A 54 30.45 24.80 -12.77
C SER A 54 30.75 26.14 -13.44
N VAL A 55 29.82 27.09 -13.39
CA VAL A 55 30.07 28.46 -13.79
C VAL A 55 31.14 28.98 -12.82
N TYR A 56 32.34 29.25 -13.34
CA TYR A 56 33.37 30.01 -12.63
C TYR A 56 32.84 31.43 -12.37
N ARG A 57 31.88 31.60 -11.46
CA ARG A 57 31.76 32.86 -10.73
C ARG A 57 33.04 32.95 -9.95
N LYS A 58 33.96 33.80 -10.42
CA LYS A 58 35.06 34.28 -9.60
C LYS A 58 34.47 34.54 -8.21
N PRO A 59 34.91 33.84 -7.15
CA PRO A 59 34.43 34.18 -5.83
C PRO A 59 34.82 35.62 -5.67
N ASN A 60 33.84 36.52 -5.59
CA ASN A 60 34.12 37.89 -5.24
C ASN A 60 34.70 37.77 -3.84
N MET A 61 36.03 37.76 -3.74
CA MET A 61 36.76 37.71 -2.49
C MET A 61 36.63 39.09 -1.87
N GLU A 62 35.39 39.52 -1.63
CA GLU A 62 35.12 40.50 -0.60
C GLU A 62 35.73 39.90 0.66
N LYS A 63 36.86 40.47 1.06
CA LYS A 63 37.57 40.11 2.28
C LYS A 63 36.51 40.08 3.39
N LYS A 64 36.18 38.87 3.87
CA LYS A 64 35.30 38.73 5.03
C LYS A 64 35.98 39.53 6.13
N VAL A 65 35.36 40.64 6.53
CA VAL A 65 35.91 41.50 7.57
C VAL A 65 35.92 40.66 8.83
N GLY A 66 37.11 40.23 9.25
CA GLY A 66 37.26 39.44 10.46
C GLY A 66 36.78 40.23 11.66
N ARG A 67 36.34 39.54 12.71
CA ARG A 67 36.06 40.17 14.00
C ARG A 67 37.37 40.76 14.52
N ALA A 68 37.34 42.00 15.01
CA ALA A 68 38.52 42.62 15.62
C ALA A 68 39.04 41.86 16.87
N ASN A 69 38.17 41.11 17.56
CA ASN A 69 38.52 40.24 18.67
C ASN A 69 37.61 38.99 18.69
N LYS A 70 38.10 37.85 19.17
CA LYS A 70 37.38 36.56 19.21
C LYS A 70 36.10 36.61 20.05
N ASN A 71 36.06 37.47 21.06
CA ASN A 71 34.92 37.60 21.99
C ASN A 71 33.90 38.67 21.58
N ARG A 72 33.98 39.23 20.36
CA ARG A 72 33.02 40.22 19.84
C ARG A 72 32.18 39.64 18.70
N PRO A 73 30.89 39.99 18.57
CA PRO A 73 30.11 39.67 17.38
C PRO A 73 30.70 40.30 16.11
N MET A 74 30.37 39.71 14.95
CA MET A 74 30.77 40.25 13.65
C MET A 74 29.71 41.25 13.18
N GLU A 75 30.12 42.48 12.90
CA GLU A 75 29.23 43.51 12.37
C GLU A 75 29.02 43.28 10.87
N ILE A 76 27.75 43.26 10.43
CA ILE A 76 27.36 43.10 9.03
C ILE A 76 26.48 44.30 8.66
N SER A 77 26.69 44.85 7.46
CA SER A 77 25.87 45.96 6.95
C SER A 77 24.40 45.55 6.81
N SER A 78 23.49 46.37 7.35
CA SER A 78 22.04 46.19 7.25
C SER A 78 21.51 46.24 5.80
N LYS A 79 22.32 46.75 4.86
CA LYS A 79 22.00 46.78 3.43
C LYS A 79 22.18 45.42 2.75
N LYS A 80 22.88 44.46 3.38
CA LYS A 80 23.06 43.12 2.83
C LYS A 80 21.85 42.25 3.20
N PRO A 81 20.98 41.86 2.24
CA PRO A 81 19.83 41.03 2.54
C PRO A 81 20.26 39.62 2.96
N VAL A 82 19.56 39.05 3.93
CA VAL A 82 19.78 37.66 4.34
C VAL A 82 19.28 36.72 3.23
N SER A 83 20.05 35.70 2.87
CA SER A 83 19.61 34.68 1.91
C SER A 83 18.40 33.92 2.50
N ARG A 84 17.34 33.75 1.72
CA ARG A 84 16.17 32.95 2.15
C ARG A 84 16.42 31.44 2.08
N ILE A 85 17.42 31.04 1.29
CA ILE A 85 17.76 29.64 1.03
C ILE A 85 18.93 29.25 1.93
N ARG A 86 18.74 28.19 2.70
CA ARG A 86 19.83 27.55 3.46
C ARG A 86 20.57 26.59 2.52
N GLU A 87 21.88 26.71 2.43
CA GLU A 87 22.72 25.73 1.74
C GLU A 87 22.74 24.43 2.55
N VAL A 88 21.93 23.44 2.13
CA VAL A 88 21.90 22.10 2.73
C VAL A 88 22.93 21.24 2.00
N ILE A 89 24.12 21.13 2.59
CA ILE A 89 25.17 20.23 2.09
C ILE A 89 24.70 18.79 2.31
N GLN A 90 24.47 18.04 1.23
CA GLN A 90 24.07 16.63 1.33
C GLN A 90 25.28 15.78 1.73
N VAL A 91 25.44 15.54 3.04
CA VAL A 91 26.44 14.60 3.55
C VAL A 91 25.99 13.16 3.21
N PRO A 92 26.87 12.28 2.69
CA PRO A 92 26.53 10.89 2.44
C PRO A 92 26.10 10.21 3.75
N LYS A 93 24.81 9.87 3.83
CA LYS A 93 24.23 9.21 5.00
C LYS A 93 24.63 7.74 4.99
N ARG A 94 25.21 7.26 6.10
CA ARG A 94 25.46 5.83 6.30
C ARG A 94 24.12 5.12 6.52
N VAL A 95 23.65 4.38 5.52
CA VAL A 95 22.44 3.55 5.65
C VAL A 95 22.87 2.18 6.18
N VAL A 96 22.44 1.83 7.39
CA VAL A 96 22.64 0.49 7.95
C VAL A 96 21.74 -0.46 7.16
N ARG A 97 22.35 -1.43 6.47
CA ARG A 97 21.63 -2.45 5.70
C ARG A 97 21.40 -3.67 6.59
N ASP A 98 20.15 -3.86 6.99
CA ASP A 98 19.70 -5.11 7.62
C ASP A 98 19.20 -6.02 6.50
N PRO A 99 19.76 -7.23 6.32
CA PRO A 99 19.37 -8.14 5.24
C PRO A 99 17.87 -8.50 5.27
N ARG A 100 17.22 -8.41 6.44
CA ARG A 100 15.76 -8.65 6.55
C ARG A 100 14.93 -7.51 5.94
N PHE A 101 15.50 -6.31 5.90
CA PHE A 101 14.85 -5.10 5.44
C PHE A 101 15.53 -4.53 4.19
N GLU A 102 16.46 -5.27 3.60
CA GLU A 102 17.18 -4.85 2.42
C GLU A 102 16.29 -5.04 1.18
N SER A 103 16.22 -4.00 0.35
CA SER A 103 15.44 -4.04 -0.90
C SER A 103 15.89 -5.12 -1.88
N LEU A 104 17.11 -5.63 -1.70
CA LEU A 104 17.69 -6.72 -2.51
C LEU A 104 17.17 -8.11 -2.11
N CYS A 105 16.53 -8.27 -0.94
CA CYS A 105 16.12 -9.58 -0.42
C CYS A 105 14.87 -10.18 -1.10
N GLY A 106 14.36 -9.55 -2.17
CA GLY A 106 13.23 -10.04 -2.97
C GLY A 106 11.85 -9.84 -2.32
N GLU A 107 10.80 -10.14 -3.07
CA GLU A 107 9.41 -10.05 -2.61
C GLU A 107 8.89 -11.39 -2.04
N LEU A 108 8.02 -11.33 -1.03
CA LEU A 108 7.43 -12.53 -0.42
C LEU A 108 6.45 -13.22 -1.39
N ASP A 109 6.83 -14.39 -1.89
CA ASP A 109 5.90 -15.31 -2.55
C ASP A 109 5.00 -16.02 -1.53
N VAL A 110 3.82 -15.45 -1.31
CA VAL A 110 2.79 -15.98 -0.40
C VAL A 110 2.30 -17.36 -0.83
N GLU A 111 2.23 -17.64 -2.13
CA GLU A 111 1.75 -18.93 -2.64
C GLU A 111 2.80 -20.03 -2.45
N GLY A 112 4.05 -19.76 -2.82
CA GLY A 112 5.17 -20.67 -2.62
C GLY A 112 5.40 -20.96 -1.13
N PHE A 113 5.36 -19.94 -0.28
CA PHE A 113 5.43 -20.12 1.17
C PHE A 113 4.32 -21.05 1.67
N LYS A 114 3.07 -20.80 1.25
CA LYS A 114 1.93 -21.61 1.69
C LYS A 114 2.03 -23.07 1.22
N LYS A 115 2.60 -23.33 0.05
CA LYS A 115 2.87 -24.69 -0.44
C LYS A 115 3.95 -25.38 0.39
N ARG A 116 5.07 -24.70 0.67
CA ARG A 116 6.16 -25.26 1.49
C ARG A 116 5.71 -25.62 2.91
N TYR A 117 4.86 -24.79 3.50
CA TYR A 117 4.32 -24.99 4.84
C TYR A 117 2.89 -25.54 4.85
N ASN A 118 2.50 -26.32 3.84
CA ASN A 118 1.14 -26.85 3.74
C ASN A 118 0.80 -27.85 4.86
N PHE A 119 1.81 -28.59 5.34
CA PHE A 119 1.68 -29.54 6.46
C PHE A 119 1.09 -28.90 7.73
N LEU A 120 1.37 -27.60 7.98
CA LEU A 120 0.79 -26.86 9.09
C LEU A 120 -0.74 -26.80 8.99
N TYR A 121 -1.27 -26.60 7.79
CA TYR A 121 -2.70 -26.41 7.57
C TYR A 121 -3.47 -27.72 7.43
N GLU A 122 -2.82 -28.78 6.95
CA GLU A 122 -3.44 -30.07 6.70
C GLU A 122 -3.37 -31.00 7.91
N ASN A 123 -2.25 -31.00 8.64
CA ASN A 123 -1.99 -31.99 9.69
C ASN A 123 -1.89 -31.33 11.07
N GLU A 124 -0.93 -30.41 11.26
CA GLU A 124 -0.58 -29.88 12.58
C GLU A 124 -1.72 -29.07 13.23
N LEU A 125 -2.28 -28.08 12.53
CA LEU A 125 -3.33 -27.22 13.08
C LEU A 125 -4.63 -28.00 13.39
N PRO A 126 -5.11 -28.91 12.53
CA PRO A 126 -6.23 -29.79 12.88
C PRO A 126 -5.94 -30.69 14.08
N ALA A 127 -4.74 -31.29 14.17
CA ALA A 127 -4.35 -32.12 15.31
C ALA A 127 -4.31 -31.32 16.62
N GLU A 128 -3.64 -30.15 16.61
CA GLU A 128 -3.58 -29.23 17.75
C GLU A 128 -5.00 -28.84 18.21
N ARG A 129 -5.90 -28.56 17.25
CA ARG A 129 -7.30 -28.25 17.56
C ARG A 129 -8.01 -29.40 18.29
N GLU A 130 -7.76 -30.64 17.90
CA GLU A 130 -8.35 -31.81 18.56
C GLU A 130 -7.78 -32.03 19.96
N GLU A 131 -6.47 -31.83 20.13
CA GLU A 131 -5.81 -31.89 21.43
C GLU A 131 -6.33 -30.82 22.38
N LEU A 132 -6.43 -29.56 21.93
CA LEU A 132 -7.01 -28.47 22.72
C LEU A 132 -8.45 -28.75 23.13
N LYS A 133 -9.25 -29.38 22.27
CA LYS A 133 -10.61 -29.84 22.63
C LYS A 133 -10.60 -30.94 23.68
N LYS A 134 -9.63 -31.87 23.63
CA LYS A 134 -9.46 -32.91 24.66
C LYS A 134 -9.03 -32.29 25.99
N LEU A 135 -8.11 -31.33 25.97
CA LEU A 135 -7.66 -30.61 27.16
C LEU A 135 -8.81 -29.81 27.78
N MET A 136 -9.61 -29.11 26.96
CA MET A 136 -10.77 -28.35 27.43
C MET A 136 -11.82 -29.23 28.14
N LYS A 137 -11.94 -30.51 27.77
CA LYS A 137 -12.82 -31.47 28.44
C LYS A 137 -12.25 -31.99 29.77
N LYS A 138 -10.93 -31.93 29.96
CA LYS A 138 -10.23 -32.42 31.15
C LYS A 138 -10.00 -31.34 32.19
N SER A 139 -9.78 -30.11 31.75
CA SER A 139 -9.56 -28.95 32.63
C SER A 139 -10.88 -28.50 33.26
N ASN A 140 -10.85 -28.17 34.55
CA ASN A 140 -11.98 -27.56 35.26
C ASN A 140 -11.78 -26.05 35.49
N ASP A 141 -10.54 -25.57 35.45
CA ASP A 141 -10.22 -24.18 35.75
C ASP A 141 -10.77 -23.24 34.66
N PRO A 142 -11.57 -22.22 35.04
CA PRO A 142 -12.26 -21.38 34.07
C PRO A 142 -11.31 -20.52 33.23
N GLU A 143 -10.19 -20.07 33.80
CA GLU A 143 -9.18 -19.27 33.09
C GLU A 143 -8.47 -20.09 32.01
N VAL A 144 -8.00 -21.29 32.37
CA VAL A 144 -7.37 -22.23 31.43
C VAL A 144 -8.33 -22.62 30.31
N ILE A 145 -9.60 -22.89 30.63
CA ILE A 145 -10.64 -23.17 29.63
C ILE A 145 -10.79 -21.99 28.65
N ASN A 146 -10.74 -20.75 29.14
CA ASN A 146 -10.85 -19.57 28.28
C ASN A 146 -9.64 -19.40 27.36
N GLU A 147 -8.43 -19.66 27.85
CA GLU A 147 -7.21 -19.66 27.03
C GLU A 147 -7.27 -20.72 25.92
N LEU A 148 -7.67 -21.94 26.27
CA LEU A 148 -7.86 -23.04 25.31
C LEU A 148 -8.91 -22.71 24.25
N LYS A 149 -10.02 -22.06 24.64
CA LYS A 149 -11.04 -21.55 23.72
C LYS A 149 -10.47 -20.48 22.78
N ASN A 150 -9.72 -19.52 23.31
CA ASN A 150 -9.10 -18.46 22.51
C ASN A 150 -8.12 -19.04 21.48
N ARG A 151 -7.30 -20.01 21.89
CA ARG A 151 -6.39 -20.71 20.99
C ARG A 151 -7.15 -21.49 19.91
N THR A 152 -8.18 -22.23 20.27
CA THR A 152 -9.05 -22.95 19.33
C THR A 152 -9.70 -22.00 18.31
N ALA A 153 -10.21 -20.86 18.77
CA ALA A 153 -10.82 -19.84 17.91
C ALA A 153 -9.81 -19.22 16.95
N TRP A 154 -8.55 -19.03 17.39
CA TRP A 154 -7.46 -18.57 16.54
C TRP A 154 -7.17 -19.58 15.42
N ILE A 155 -7.09 -20.88 15.74
CA ILE A 155 -6.88 -21.94 14.74
C ILE A 155 -8.04 -21.97 13.74
N ASP A 156 -9.28 -21.91 14.22
CA ASP A 156 -10.48 -21.89 13.36
C ASP A 156 -10.50 -20.68 12.43
N LYS A 157 -10.09 -19.51 12.93
CA LYS A 157 -9.95 -18.30 12.11
C LYS A 157 -8.88 -18.48 11.03
N GLN A 158 -7.75 -19.09 11.38
CA GLN A 158 -6.65 -19.33 10.45
C GLN A 158 -7.09 -20.26 9.31
N LEU A 159 -7.69 -21.40 9.63
CA LEU A 159 -8.22 -22.36 8.64
C LEU A 159 -9.30 -21.74 7.75
N LYS A 160 -10.23 -20.96 8.34
CA LYS A 160 -11.32 -20.30 7.58
C LYS A 160 -10.81 -19.20 6.65
N SER A 161 -9.80 -18.44 7.07
CA SER A 161 -9.19 -17.42 6.22
C SER A 161 -8.45 -18.06 5.04
N ALA A 162 -7.84 -19.22 5.27
CA ALA A 162 -7.13 -19.96 4.24
C ALA A 162 -8.07 -20.54 3.18
N SER A 163 -9.24 -21.06 3.55
CA SER A 163 -10.21 -21.62 2.60
C SER A 163 -10.80 -20.57 1.67
N ALA A 164 -11.17 -19.40 2.19
CA ALA A 164 -11.70 -18.29 1.38
C ALA A 164 -10.71 -17.78 0.32
N LYS A 165 -9.41 -17.76 0.64
CA LYS A 165 -8.37 -17.41 -0.34
C LYS A 165 -8.12 -18.53 -1.34
N ARG A 166 -8.27 -19.79 -0.92
CA ARG A 166 -8.13 -20.97 -1.80
C ARG A 166 -9.21 -20.98 -2.88
N THR A 167 -10.48 -20.69 -2.56
CA THR A 167 -11.55 -20.61 -3.57
C THR A 167 -11.29 -19.51 -4.60
N ASP A 168 -10.93 -18.30 -4.16
CA ASP A 168 -10.63 -17.19 -5.08
C ASP A 168 -9.44 -17.52 -6.00
N ASN A 169 -8.40 -18.17 -5.46
CA ASN A 169 -7.25 -18.61 -6.25
C ASN A 169 -7.60 -19.74 -7.23
N GLN A 170 -8.48 -20.68 -6.85
CA GLN A 170 -8.97 -21.75 -7.72
C GLN A 170 -9.75 -21.18 -8.90
N ILE A 171 -10.69 -20.26 -8.65
CA ILE A 171 -11.44 -19.54 -9.69
C ILE A 171 -10.47 -18.87 -10.68
N LEU A 172 -9.47 -18.16 -10.16
CA LEU A 172 -8.47 -17.48 -10.98
C LEU A 172 -7.61 -18.47 -11.78
N ALA A 173 -7.21 -19.58 -11.18
CA ALA A 173 -6.42 -20.62 -11.85
C ALA A 173 -7.20 -21.30 -12.97
N GLU A 174 -8.45 -21.65 -12.73
CA GLU A 174 -9.34 -22.22 -13.74
C GLU A 174 -9.57 -21.25 -14.90
N HIS A 175 -9.79 -19.97 -14.60
CA HIS A 175 -9.94 -18.94 -15.62
C HIS A 175 -8.65 -18.79 -16.44
N LYS A 176 -7.50 -18.63 -15.79
CA LYS A 176 -6.19 -18.55 -16.47
C LYS A 176 -5.93 -19.77 -17.35
N LYS A 177 -6.37 -20.96 -16.93
CA LYS A 177 -6.26 -22.18 -17.74
C LYS A 177 -7.11 -22.09 -19.01
N LYS A 178 -8.40 -21.71 -18.87
CA LYS A 178 -9.32 -21.53 -20.01
C LYS A 178 -8.83 -20.47 -21.00
N GLU A 179 -8.36 -19.34 -20.49
CA GLU A 179 -7.83 -18.25 -21.32
C GLU A 179 -6.53 -18.65 -22.01
N ARG A 180 -5.66 -19.43 -21.36
CA ARG A 180 -4.47 -19.98 -22.01
C ARG A 180 -4.83 -20.90 -23.18
N GLU A 181 -5.88 -21.72 -23.03
CA GLU A 181 -6.38 -22.57 -24.11
C GLU A 181 -7.03 -21.77 -25.24
N ALA A 182 -7.77 -20.70 -24.92
CA ALA A 182 -8.35 -19.79 -25.90
C ALA A 182 -7.28 -18.99 -26.68
N ALA A 183 -6.24 -18.53 -25.97
CA ALA A 183 -5.10 -17.83 -26.56
C ALA A 183 -4.29 -18.73 -27.48
N LYS A 184 -4.09 -20.01 -27.13
CA LYS A 184 -3.50 -21.02 -28.03
C LYS A 184 -4.29 -21.18 -29.33
N LYS A 185 -5.61 -20.95 -29.30
CA LYS A 185 -6.49 -20.96 -30.48
C LYS A 185 -6.53 -19.61 -31.23
N GLY A 186 -5.70 -18.65 -30.84
CA GLY A 186 -5.60 -17.33 -31.47
C GLY A 186 -6.62 -16.29 -30.97
N LYS A 187 -7.43 -16.59 -29.95
CA LYS A 187 -8.32 -15.59 -29.34
C LYS A 187 -7.53 -14.66 -28.42
N GLN A 188 -7.99 -13.41 -28.28
CA GLN A 188 -7.39 -12.49 -27.33
C GLN A 188 -7.66 -12.94 -25.88
N PRO A 189 -6.63 -12.98 -25.00
CA PRO A 189 -6.80 -13.38 -23.61
C PRO A 189 -7.63 -12.36 -22.85
N TYR A 190 -8.67 -12.82 -22.16
CA TYR A 190 -9.47 -12.02 -21.25
C TYR A 190 -8.98 -12.16 -19.81
N TYR A 191 -9.12 -11.12 -18.99
CA TYR A 191 -8.80 -11.16 -17.57
C TYR A 191 -10.03 -10.76 -16.75
N LEU A 192 -10.44 -11.62 -15.82
CA LEU A 192 -11.61 -11.38 -14.98
C LEU A 192 -11.49 -10.09 -14.20
N LYS A 193 -12.56 -9.30 -14.22
CA LYS A 193 -12.71 -8.17 -13.31
C LYS A 193 -12.92 -8.65 -11.88
N LYS A 194 -12.54 -7.82 -10.90
CA LYS A 194 -12.75 -8.12 -9.46
C LYS A 194 -14.22 -8.40 -9.12
N SER A 195 -15.16 -7.75 -9.81
CA SER A 195 -16.61 -7.97 -9.65
C SER A 195 -17.06 -9.34 -10.18
N GLU A 196 -16.44 -9.83 -11.25
CA GLU A 196 -16.75 -11.14 -11.84
C GLU A 196 -16.25 -12.28 -10.97
N ILE A 197 -15.05 -12.13 -10.38
CA ILE A 197 -14.53 -13.07 -9.37
C ILE A 197 -15.50 -13.17 -8.18
N GLN A 198 -16.03 -12.03 -7.70
CA GLN A 198 -17.01 -12.03 -6.62
C GLN A 198 -18.31 -12.74 -7.01
N LYS A 199 -18.78 -12.59 -8.25
CA LYS A 199 -19.96 -13.31 -8.75
C LYS A 199 -19.72 -14.81 -8.80
N GLN A 200 -18.57 -15.25 -9.32
CA GLN A 200 -18.18 -16.67 -9.37
C GLN A 200 -18.10 -17.28 -7.97
N ARG A 201 -17.44 -16.57 -7.03
CA ARG A 201 -17.39 -16.97 -5.62
C ARG A 201 -18.78 -17.09 -4.99
N LEU A 202 -19.71 -16.20 -5.33
CA LEU A 202 -21.09 -16.27 -4.83
C LEU A 202 -21.85 -17.47 -5.40
N ILE A 203 -21.60 -17.81 -6.67
CA ILE A 203 -22.17 -19.00 -7.33
C ILE A 203 -21.66 -20.29 -6.69
N GLU A 204 -20.34 -20.41 -6.45
CA GLU A 204 -19.77 -21.56 -5.74
C GLU A 204 -20.37 -21.71 -4.34
N LYS A 205 -20.40 -20.61 -3.58
CA LYS A 205 -21.02 -20.60 -2.25
C LYS A 205 -22.50 -21.01 -2.29
N TYR A 206 -23.24 -20.61 -3.32
CA TYR A 206 -24.63 -21.02 -3.50
C TYR A 206 -24.74 -22.52 -3.76
N LYS A 207 -23.87 -23.09 -4.61
CA LYS A 207 -23.81 -24.53 -4.87
C LYS A 207 -23.48 -25.31 -3.59
N ASP A 208 -22.47 -24.88 -2.83
CA ASP A 208 -22.09 -25.52 -1.56
C ASP A 208 -23.25 -25.49 -0.55
N LEU A 209 -23.95 -24.36 -0.44
CA LEU A 209 -25.10 -24.21 0.45
C LEU A 209 -26.27 -25.08 0.00
N LYS A 210 -26.50 -25.21 -1.31
CA LYS A 210 -27.53 -26.07 -1.88
C LYS A 210 -27.24 -27.54 -1.57
N VAL A 211 -25.98 -27.98 -1.75
CA VAL A 211 -25.54 -29.34 -1.41
C VAL A 211 -25.67 -29.60 0.10
N SER A 212 -25.30 -28.63 0.94
CA SER A 212 -25.40 -28.78 2.39
C SER A 212 -26.82 -28.69 2.97
N GLY A 213 -27.84 -28.37 2.14
CA GLY A 213 -29.22 -28.15 2.58
C GLY A 213 -29.45 -26.86 3.38
N LYS A 214 -28.43 -26.02 3.58
CA LYS A 214 -28.50 -24.80 4.42
C LYS A 214 -28.89 -23.54 3.64
N LEU A 215 -29.28 -23.69 2.37
CA LEU A 215 -29.57 -22.58 1.47
C LEU A 215 -30.75 -21.73 1.95
N GLU A 216 -31.88 -22.35 2.31
CA GLU A 216 -33.09 -21.62 2.70
C GLU A 216 -32.85 -20.80 3.97
N SER A 217 -32.24 -21.41 5.01
CA SER A 217 -31.84 -20.69 6.23
C SER A 217 -30.88 -19.53 5.94
N PHE A 218 -29.96 -19.70 4.99
CA PHE A 218 -29.05 -18.62 4.60
C PHE A 218 -29.79 -17.47 3.90
N ILE A 219 -30.75 -17.77 3.02
CA ILE A 219 -31.60 -16.78 2.35
C ILE A 219 -32.49 -16.06 3.38
N GLU A 220 -33.14 -16.78 4.28
CA GLU A 220 -33.97 -16.23 5.34
C GLU A 220 -33.17 -15.27 6.24
N LYS A 221 -31.98 -15.68 6.69
CA LYS A 221 -31.07 -14.81 7.47
C LYS A 221 -30.66 -13.57 6.69
N ARG A 222 -30.45 -13.69 5.37
CA ARG A 222 -30.12 -12.56 4.51
C ARG A 222 -31.31 -11.62 4.32
N ARG A 223 -32.52 -12.15 4.14
CA ARG A 223 -33.78 -11.39 4.09
C ARG A 223 -33.98 -10.61 5.39
N ARG A 224 -33.86 -11.26 6.56
CA ARG A 224 -33.97 -10.61 7.88
C ARG A 224 -32.95 -9.48 8.07
N LYS A 225 -31.69 -9.68 7.66
CA LYS A 225 -30.65 -8.64 7.74
C LYS A 225 -30.89 -7.48 6.79
N ASN A 226 -31.43 -7.73 5.60
CA ASN A 226 -31.78 -6.67 4.65
C ASN A 226 -32.98 -5.87 5.17
N ALA A 227 -34.05 -6.53 5.60
CA ALA A 227 -35.21 -5.87 6.20
C ALA A 227 -34.80 -4.99 7.39
N ALA A 228 -33.95 -5.48 8.30
CA ALA A 228 -33.45 -4.67 9.41
C ALA A 228 -32.64 -3.44 8.98
N LYS A 229 -31.92 -3.50 7.86
CA LYS A 229 -31.23 -2.33 7.28
C LYS A 229 -32.20 -1.36 6.63
N ASP A 230 -33.22 -1.88 5.95
CA ASP A 230 -34.24 -1.06 5.32
C ASP A 230 -35.05 -0.31 6.40
N HIS A 231 -35.39 -0.99 7.50
CA HIS A 231 -36.00 -0.38 8.70
C HIS A 231 -35.18 0.75 9.34
N ARG A 232 -33.85 0.78 9.15
CA ARG A 232 -33.01 1.89 9.66
C ARG A 232 -33.35 3.23 9.00
N TYR A 233 -33.80 3.21 7.75
CA TYR A 233 -34.14 4.41 6.98
C TYR A 233 -35.66 4.65 6.89
N ILE A 234 -36.46 3.79 7.51
CA ILE A 234 -37.90 3.98 7.60
C ILE A 234 -38.17 4.86 8.84
N PRO A 235 -38.89 5.98 8.70
CA PRO A 235 -39.24 6.82 9.84
C PRO A 235 -40.06 6.01 10.86
N TYR A 236 -39.68 6.11 12.14
CA TYR A 236 -40.47 5.51 13.21
C TYR A 236 -41.86 6.13 13.21
N ARG A 237 -42.90 5.27 13.23
CA ARG A 237 -44.27 5.71 13.51
C ARG A 237 -44.24 6.39 14.88
N ARG A 238 -44.67 7.66 14.96
CA ARG A 238 -44.90 8.31 16.26
C ARG A 238 -45.95 7.50 17.01
N SER A 239 -45.68 7.20 18.28
CA SER A 239 -46.69 6.65 19.19
C SER A 239 -47.77 7.72 19.38
N ASN A 240 -48.98 7.46 18.87
CA ASN A 240 -50.16 8.26 19.22
C ASN A 240 -50.61 7.85 20.62
N ASN A 241 -49.92 8.36 21.65
CA ASN A 241 -50.32 8.18 23.05
C ASN A 241 -51.18 9.35 23.58
N SER A 242 -51.93 10.02 22.70
CA SER A 242 -52.70 11.23 23.01
C SER A 242 -54.22 11.08 22.92
N GLU A 243 -54.77 9.85 22.90
CA GLU A 243 -56.22 9.62 22.73
C GLU A 243 -56.85 8.70 23.81
N GLN A 244 -56.28 8.64 25.02
CA GLN A 244 -56.90 7.91 26.15
C GLN A 244 -56.99 8.74 27.45
N GLN A 245 -57.17 10.05 27.33
CA GLN A 245 -57.63 10.89 28.43
C GLN A 245 -58.72 11.83 27.91
N ASN A 246 -59.90 11.30 27.61
CA ASN A 246 -61.17 12.04 27.55
C ASN A 246 -62.30 11.06 27.22
N HIS A 247 -62.73 10.29 28.22
CA HIS A 247 -64.14 9.94 28.35
C HIS A 247 -64.47 9.89 29.84
N GLN A 248 -65.16 10.94 30.28
CA GLN A 248 -66.03 10.96 31.46
C GLN A 248 -67.21 10.03 31.23
#